data_AF-A0A914CIU1-F1
#
_entry.id   AF-A0A914CIU1-F1
#
_cell.length_a   1.000
_cell.length_b   1.000
_cell.length_c   1.000
_cell.angle_alpha   90.00
_cell.angle_beta   90.00
_cell.angle_gamma   90.00
#
_symmetry.space_group_name_H-M   'P 1'
#
loop_
_entity.id
_entity.type
_entity.pdbx_description
1 polymer ?
#
loop_
_entity_poly.entity_id
_entity_poly.type
_entity_poly.pdbx_seq_one_letter_code
_entity_poly.pdbx_strand_id
1 'polypeptide(L)'
;MPEFQITNYFSALGTILFSFSGHTIFPTIQHDMKKPYQFTRSTSMAYIIMLSMYLPATIIASLTYGDSLRESILNSIQTYWIRSTITIFVTINVAFTMIIIFNPLNQEFEEIFNAPHEFGFKRVLLRAGVLLCTLFFAETIPTFGPLLNLIGASTFNLITLPLPAIFYLYLHAREIKTEKNLCDMDEMPSLSDIIKYNSRHTLILCFIVIILGIIGGICGTFSAILSLISTQFSVPCYIRPFMQTDVATLLNNW
;
A
#
# COMPACT_ATOMS: atom_id res chain seq x y z
N MET A 1 21.74 19.81 6.68
CA MET A 1 21.10 19.04 5.59
C MET A 1 21.85 17.73 5.48
N PRO A 2 21.18 16.58 5.60
CA PRO A 2 21.84 15.28 5.47
C PRO A 2 22.41 15.09 4.06
N GLU A 3 23.48 14.30 3.93
CA GLU A 3 24.08 13.99 2.64
C GLU A 3 23.12 13.22 1.73
N PHE A 4 23.15 13.51 0.42
CA PHE A 4 22.30 12.85 -0.56
C PHE A 4 22.74 11.39 -0.73
N GLN A 5 21.91 10.48 -0.21
CA GLN A 5 22.08 9.04 -0.39
C GLN A 5 20.99 8.51 -1.32
N ILE A 6 21.40 7.77 -2.34
CA ILE A 6 20.51 7.19 -3.37
C ILE A 6 19.48 6.22 -2.74
N THR A 7 19.86 5.50 -1.69
CA THR A 7 18.98 4.61 -0.93
C THR A 7 17.80 5.37 -0.31
N ASN A 8 18.05 6.54 0.28
CA ASN A 8 17.01 7.36 0.90
C ASN A 8 16.04 7.93 -0.15
N TYR A 9 16.54 8.24 -1.34
CA TYR A 9 15.71 8.68 -2.46
C TYR A 9 14.70 7.61 -2.88
N PHE A 10 15.14 6.37 -3.12
CA PHE A 10 14.24 5.26 -3.48
C PHE A 10 13.27 4.89 -2.36
N SER A 11 13.71 4.95 -1.11
CA SER A 11 12.85 4.77 0.05
C SER A 11 11.75 5.83 0.13
N ALA A 12 12.08 7.11 -0.09
CA ALA A 12 11.10 8.20 -0.13
C ALA A 12 10.10 8.06 -1.29
N LEU A 13 10.56 7.63 -2.47
CA LEU A 13 9.67 7.30 -3.59
C LEU A 13 8.66 6.21 -3.20
N GLY A 14 9.09 5.18 -2.47
CA GLY A 14 8.21 4.15 -1.92
C GLY A 14 7.15 4.73 -0.98
N THR A 15 7.54 5.62 -0.06
CA THR A 15 6.59 6.30 0.84
C THR A 15 5.57 7.14 0.08
N ILE A 16 6.02 7.87 -0.96
CA ILE A 16 5.15 8.71 -1.78
C ILE A 16 4.15 7.83 -2.54
N LEU A 17 4.60 6.75 -3.19
CA LEU A 17 3.72 5.82 -3.90
C LEU A 17 2.69 5.17 -2.98
N PHE A 18 3.09 4.81 -1.75
CA PHE A 18 2.15 4.36 -0.71
C PHE A 18 1.14 5.47 -0.33
N SER A 19 1.60 6.71 -0.16
CA SER A 19 0.73 7.82 0.28
C SER A 19 -0.34 8.19 -0.75
N PHE A 20 -0.07 7.96 -2.04
CA PHE A 20 -1.01 8.18 -3.13
C PHE A 20 -1.72 6.89 -3.59
N SER A 21 -1.57 5.77 -2.86
CA SER A 21 -2.21 4.52 -3.24
C SER A 21 -3.71 4.53 -2.92
N GLY A 22 -4.53 4.90 -3.90
CA GLY A 22 -6.00 4.78 -3.83
C GLY A 22 -6.60 3.94 -4.96
N HIS A 23 -5.78 3.44 -5.87
CA HIS A 23 -6.22 2.93 -7.17
C HIS A 23 -7.03 1.63 -7.10
N THR A 24 -6.85 0.82 -6.06
CA THR A 24 -7.53 -0.48 -5.92
C THR A 24 -9.02 -0.36 -5.66
N ILE A 25 -9.46 0.72 -4.99
CA ILE A 25 -10.86 0.92 -4.64
C ILE A 25 -11.62 1.71 -5.70
N PHE A 26 -10.92 2.27 -6.69
CA PHE A 26 -11.52 3.10 -7.74
C PHE A 26 -12.62 2.39 -8.54
N PRO A 27 -12.47 1.12 -8.95
CA PRO A 27 -13.55 0.41 -9.64
C PRO A 27 -14.81 0.28 -8.78
N THR A 28 -14.66 -0.04 -7.49
CA THR A 28 -15.79 -0.14 -6.54
C THR A 28 -16.46 1.21 -6.34
N ILE A 29 -15.68 2.28 -6.12
CA ILE A 29 -16.23 3.64 -5.98
C ILE A 29 -16.96 4.05 -7.25
N GLN A 30 -16.36 3.81 -8.43
CA GLN A 30 -16.98 4.15 -9.70
C GLN A 30 -18.28 3.39 -9.94
N HIS A 31 -18.35 2.11 -9.55
CA HIS A 31 -19.56 1.30 -9.61
C HIS A 31 -20.65 1.82 -8.67
N ASP A 32 -20.29 2.25 -7.46
CA ASP A 32 -21.23 2.74 -6.46
C ASP A 32 -21.65 4.21 -6.67
N MET A 33 -20.97 4.94 -7.56
CA MET A 33 -21.33 6.31 -7.90
C MET A 33 -22.66 6.39 -8.67
N LYS A 34 -23.57 7.24 -8.20
CA LYS A 34 -24.83 7.57 -8.91
C LYS A 34 -24.63 8.02 -10.36
N LYS A 35 -23.48 8.63 -10.67
CA LYS A 35 -23.11 9.18 -11.99
C LYS A 35 -21.66 8.77 -12.35
N PRO A 36 -21.42 7.56 -12.87
CA PRO A 36 -20.06 7.04 -13.10
C PRO A 36 -19.27 7.84 -14.13
N TYR A 37 -19.93 8.51 -15.08
CA TYR A 37 -19.28 9.37 -16.08
C TYR A 37 -18.56 10.59 -15.49
N GLN A 38 -18.85 10.97 -14.24
CA GLN A 38 -18.18 12.08 -13.54
C GLN A 38 -16.96 11.64 -12.72
N PHE A 39 -16.58 10.36 -12.80
CA PHE A 39 -15.49 9.77 -12.03
C PHE A 39 -14.18 10.56 -12.16
N THR A 40 -13.76 10.90 -13.38
CA THR A 40 -12.52 11.66 -13.61
C THR A 40 -12.49 12.99 -12.85
N ARG A 41 -13.60 13.74 -12.85
CA ARG A 41 -13.70 15.02 -12.14
C ARG A 41 -13.63 14.83 -10.63
N SER A 42 -14.28 13.79 -10.11
CA SER A 42 -14.25 13.44 -8.69
C SER A 42 -12.82 13.08 -8.25
N THR A 43 -12.16 12.19 -9.00
CA THR A 43 -10.82 11.71 -8.71
C THR A 43 -9.78 12.83 -8.81
N SER A 44 -9.84 13.68 -9.84
CA SER A 44 -8.95 14.85 -9.93
C SER A 44 -9.11 15.80 -8.75
N MET A 45 -10.35 16.08 -8.31
CA MET A 45 -10.59 16.93 -7.15
C MET A 45 -10.06 16.30 -5.86
N ALA A 46 -10.24 14.99 -5.68
CA ALA A 46 -9.71 14.25 -4.53
C ALA A 46 -8.18 14.35 -4.44
N TYR A 47 -7.46 14.14 -5.55
CA TYR A 47 -5.99 14.27 -5.56
C TYR A 47 -5.51 15.70 -5.32
N ILE A 48 -6.21 16.72 -5.82
CA ILE A 48 -5.89 18.13 -5.52
C ILE A 48 -6.03 18.41 -4.01
N ILE A 49 -7.11 17.94 -3.39
CA ILE A 49 -7.33 18.10 -1.95
C ILE A 49 -6.25 17.36 -1.17
N MET A 50 -5.94 16.10 -1.52
CA MET A 50 -4.86 15.35 -0.86
C MET A 50 -3.52 16.08 -0.95
N LEU A 51 -3.15 16.57 -2.14
CA LEU A 51 -1.91 17.33 -2.33
C LEU A 51 -1.88 18.60 -1.48
N SER A 52 -3.01 19.31 -1.41
CA SER A 52 -3.14 20.53 -0.60
C SER A 52 -3.04 20.27 0.90
N MET A 53 -3.34 19.05 1.37
CA MET A 53 -3.17 18.66 2.77
C MET A 53 -1.76 18.14 3.04
N TYR A 54 -1.20 17.32 2.15
CA TYR A 54 0.09 16.66 2.36
C TYR A 54 1.28 17.61 2.21
N LEU A 55 1.28 18.49 1.21
CA LEU A 55 2.41 19.39 0.96
C LEU A 55 2.66 20.35 2.13
N PRO A 56 1.68 21.14 2.61
CA PRO A 56 1.93 22.08 3.70
C PRO A 56 2.29 21.35 5.00
N ALA A 57 1.63 20.23 5.30
CA ALA A 57 1.93 19.44 6.49
C ALA A 57 3.38 18.93 6.48
N THR A 58 3.86 18.42 5.34
CA THR A 58 5.24 17.92 5.18
C THR A 58 6.25 19.05 5.26
N ILE A 59 5.97 20.21 4.63
CA ILE A 59 6.85 21.39 4.68
C ILE A 59 6.97 21.92 6.11
N ILE A 60 5.86 22.07 6.84
CA ILE A 60 5.88 22.56 8.22
C ILE A 60 6.61 21.56 9.13
N ALA A 61 6.36 20.26 8.95
CA ALA A 61 7.02 19.23 9.73
C ALA A 61 8.54 19.21 9.51
N SER A 62 9.01 19.32 8.26
CA SER A 62 10.43 19.34 7.95
C SER A 62 11.14 20.60 8.45
N LEU A 63 10.48 21.77 8.37
CA LEU A 63 11.01 23.03 8.90
C LEU A 63 11.07 23.05 10.44
N THR A 64 10.09 22.46 11.11
CA THR A 64 9.98 22.51 12.58
C THR A 64 10.89 21.49 13.25
N TYR A 65 10.92 20.25 12.76
CA TYR A 65 11.63 19.15 13.42
C TYR A 65 13.01 18.87 12.82
N GLY A 66 13.26 19.24 11.55
CA GLY A 66 14.54 19.02 10.89
C GLY A 66 15.07 17.59 11.08
N ASP A 67 16.28 17.48 11.63
CA ASP A 67 16.96 16.20 11.89
C ASP A 67 16.35 15.38 13.04
N SER A 68 15.42 15.96 13.82
CA SER A 68 14.71 15.26 14.91
C SER A 68 13.43 14.57 14.46
N LEU A 69 13.10 14.62 13.17
CA LEU A 69 11.89 14.00 12.62
C LEU A 69 12.00 12.47 12.66
N ARG A 70 11.08 11.83 13.37
CA ARG A 70 10.94 10.36 13.38
C ARG A 70 10.09 9.88 12.20
N GLU A 71 10.13 8.59 11.90
CA GLU A 71 9.34 7.94 10.83
C GLU A 71 7.84 8.29 10.87
N SER A 72 7.30 8.51 12.07
CA SER A 72 5.97 9.07 12.28
C SER A 72 6.07 10.44 12.95
N ILE A 73 5.42 11.44 12.35
CA ILE A 73 5.34 12.81 12.87
C ILE A 73 4.75 12.82 14.30
N LEU A 74 3.79 11.93 14.58
CA LEU A 74 3.15 11.82 15.90
C LEU A 74 4.16 11.54 17.02
N ASN A 75 5.21 10.78 16.73
CA ASN A 75 6.27 10.48 17.69
C ASN A 75 7.29 11.61 17.85
N SER A 76 7.27 12.60 16.95
CA SER A 76 8.15 13.77 17.01
C SER A 76 7.54 14.89 17.87
N ILE A 77 6.22 14.88 18.11
CA ILE A 77 5.52 15.86 18.94
C ILE A 77 5.95 15.70 20.40
N GLN A 78 6.57 16.75 20.95
CA GLN A 78 7.07 16.76 22.34
C GLN A 78 5.97 17.04 23.36
N THR A 79 4.93 17.80 22.98
CA THR A 79 3.83 18.17 23.89
C THR A 79 2.92 16.97 24.17
N TYR A 80 2.96 16.46 25.41
CA TYR A 80 2.25 15.25 25.82
C TYR A 80 0.74 15.29 25.55
N TRP A 81 0.04 16.35 25.97
CA TRP A 81 -1.43 16.45 25.81
C TRP A 81 -1.89 16.48 24.35
N ILE A 82 -1.13 17.18 23.49
CA ILE A 82 -1.40 17.25 22.05
C ILE A 82 -1.15 15.88 21.42
N ARG A 83 0.00 15.27 21.70
CA ARG A 83 0.35 13.94 21.21
C ARG A 83 -0.69 12.90 21.63
N SER A 84 -1.09 12.90 22.90
CA SER A 84 -2.08 11.94 23.43
C SER A 84 -3.43 12.09 22.73
N THR A 85 -3.93 13.33 22.61
CA THR A 85 -5.19 13.61 21.90
C THR A 85 -5.14 13.12 20.45
N ILE A 86 -4.11 13.49 19.69
CA ILE A 86 -3.98 13.06 18.29
C ILE A 86 -3.88 11.53 18.20
N THR A 87 -3.13 10.90 19.11
CA THR A 87 -3.00 9.43 19.15
C THR A 87 -4.37 8.78 19.33
N ILE A 88 -5.21 9.27 20.25
CA ILE A 88 -6.57 8.74 20.47
C ILE A 88 -7.42 8.88 19.19
N PHE A 89 -7.42 10.04 18.55
CA PHE A 89 -8.18 10.26 17.31
C PHE A 89 -7.71 9.34 16.18
N VAL A 90 -6.40 9.19 15.99
CA VAL A 90 -5.84 8.29 14.98
C VAL A 90 -6.17 6.83 15.32
N THR A 91 -6.06 6.41 16.57
CA THR A 91 -6.43 5.05 17.00
C THR A 91 -7.90 4.74 16.72
N ILE A 92 -8.81 5.67 17.02
CA ILE A 92 -10.24 5.50 16.72
C ILE A 92 -10.47 5.39 15.21
N ASN A 93 -9.84 6.28 14.42
CA ASN A 93 -9.93 6.23 12.95
C ASN A 93 -9.45 4.87 12.40
N VAL A 94 -8.28 4.42 12.83
CA VAL A 94 -7.68 3.15 12.39
C VAL A 94 -8.55 1.97 12.82
N ALA A 95 -9.13 1.99 14.03
CA ALA A 95 -10.02 0.93 14.48
C ALA A 95 -11.26 0.77 13.57
N PHE A 96 -11.90 1.87 13.17
CA PHE A 96 -13.03 1.82 12.23
C PHE A 96 -12.59 1.39 10.83
N THR A 97 -11.47 1.94 10.34
CA THR A 97 -10.95 1.62 9.01
C THR A 97 -10.54 0.14 8.91
N MET A 98 -9.99 -0.42 9.99
CA MET A 98 -9.63 -1.83 10.08
C MET A 98 -10.85 -2.72 9.85
N ILE A 99 -12.01 -2.43 10.45
CA ILE A 99 -13.24 -3.21 10.24
C ILE A 99 -13.63 -3.22 8.77
N ILE A 100 -13.56 -2.06 8.11
CA ILE A 100 -13.93 -1.90 6.70
C ILE A 100 -12.96 -2.67 5.79
N ILE A 101 -11.65 -2.59 6.04
CA ILE A 101 -10.62 -3.26 5.21
C ILE A 101 -10.63 -4.77 5.42
N PHE A 102 -10.85 -5.25 6.65
CA PHE A 102 -10.85 -6.69 6.93
C PHE A 102 -12.08 -7.42 6.38
N ASN A 103 -13.20 -6.73 6.16
CA ASN A 103 -14.41 -7.39 5.67
C ASN A 103 -14.22 -8.05 4.28
N PRO A 104 -13.78 -7.35 3.22
CA PRO A 104 -13.53 -7.99 1.92
C PRO A 104 -12.40 -9.02 2.01
N LEU A 105 -11.35 -8.78 2.81
CA LEU A 105 -10.29 -9.78 3.02
C LEU A 105 -10.86 -11.10 3.57
N ASN A 106 -11.75 -11.01 4.57
CA ASN A 106 -12.40 -12.19 5.13
C ASN A 106 -13.34 -12.87 4.13
N GLN A 107 -14.02 -12.11 3.26
CA GLN A 107 -14.89 -12.68 2.21
C GLN A 107 -14.07 -13.48 1.19
N GLU A 108 -12.94 -12.94 0.73
CA GLU A 108 -12.02 -13.64 -0.17
C GLU A 108 -11.53 -14.97 0.44
N PHE A 109 -11.10 -14.96 1.70
CA PHE A 109 -10.70 -16.20 2.38
C PHE A 109 -11.90 -17.14 2.61
N GLU A 110 -13.08 -16.63 2.94
CA GLU A 110 -14.31 -17.44 3.06
C GLU A 110 -14.63 -18.16 1.74
N GLU A 111 -14.46 -17.49 0.59
CA GLU A 111 -14.66 -18.08 -0.73
C GLU A 111 -13.59 -19.13 -1.07
N ILE A 112 -12.30 -18.82 -0.87
CA ILE A 112 -11.19 -19.76 -1.12
C ILE A 112 -11.37 -21.06 -0.31
N PHE A 113 -11.81 -20.94 0.95
CA PHE A 113 -12.03 -22.09 1.82
C PHE A 113 -13.44 -22.69 1.72
N ASN A 114 -14.29 -22.22 0.80
CA ASN A 114 -15.69 -22.64 0.65
C ASN A 114 -16.41 -22.68 2.00
N ALA A 115 -16.34 -21.59 2.76
CA ALA A 115 -17.04 -21.45 4.03
C ALA A 115 -18.52 -21.15 3.77
N PRO A 116 -19.45 -21.83 4.48
CA PRO A 116 -20.86 -21.51 4.37
C PRO A 116 -21.12 -20.08 4.87
N HIS A 117 -22.02 -19.37 4.19
CA HIS A 117 -22.41 -17.99 4.52
C HIS A 117 -23.18 -17.87 5.85
N GLU A 118 -23.58 -18.99 6.44
CA GLU A 118 -24.23 -19.05 7.75
C GLU A 118 -23.24 -18.80 8.90
N PHE A 119 -23.77 -18.48 10.09
CA PHE A 119 -22.98 -18.39 11.32
C PHE A 119 -22.47 -19.77 11.73
N GLY A 120 -21.32 -20.17 11.19
CA GLY A 120 -20.65 -21.42 11.49
C GLY A 120 -19.32 -21.22 12.23
N PHE A 121 -18.92 -22.24 12.99
CA PHE A 121 -17.61 -22.27 13.66
C PHE A 121 -16.44 -22.09 12.66
N LYS A 122 -16.57 -22.65 11.46
CA LYS A 122 -15.61 -22.49 10.36
C LYS A 122 -15.40 -21.02 9.98
N ARG A 123 -16.47 -20.22 9.96
CA ARG A 123 -16.41 -18.78 9.62
C ARG A 123 -15.71 -17.97 10.70
N VAL A 124 -16.05 -18.24 11.97
CA VAL A 124 -15.39 -17.58 13.11
C VAL A 124 -13.90 -17.93 13.13
N LEU A 125 -13.55 -19.19 12.91
CA LEU A 125 -12.17 -19.64 12.89
C LEU A 125 -11.36 -18.98 11.76
N LEU A 126 -11.93 -18.84 10.56
CA LEU A 126 -11.27 -18.17 9.44
C LEU A 126 -11.04 -16.68 9.72
N ARG A 127 -12.07 -15.95 10.19
CA ARG A 127 -11.92 -14.52 10.52
C ARG A 127 -10.94 -14.28 11.66
N ALA A 128 -11.01 -15.09 12.70
CA ALA A 128 -10.06 -15.03 13.82
C ALA A 128 -8.64 -15.37 13.33
N GLY A 129 -8.49 -16.36 12.45
CA GLY A 129 -7.22 -16.74 11.85
C GLY A 129 -6.60 -15.61 11.04
N VAL A 130 -7.36 -14.96 10.15
CA VAL A 130 -6.89 -13.81 9.37
C VAL A 130 -6.44 -12.67 10.29
N LEU A 131 -7.24 -12.34 11.30
CA LEU A 131 -6.90 -11.30 12.28
C LEU A 131 -5.63 -11.65 13.09
N LEU A 132 -5.51 -12.89 13.56
CA LEU A 132 -4.33 -13.36 14.30
C LEU A 132 -3.07 -13.35 13.43
N CYS A 133 -3.17 -13.77 12.17
CA CYS A 133 -2.06 -13.69 11.22
C CYS A 133 -1.62 -12.25 10.99
N THR A 134 -2.56 -11.32 10.77
CA THR A 134 -2.21 -9.90 10.62
C THR A 134 -1.58 -9.33 11.89
N LEU A 135 -2.11 -9.67 13.07
CA LEU A 135 -1.53 -9.27 14.35
C LEU A 135 -0.11 -9.80 14.52
N PHE A 136 0.15 -11.05 14.13
CA PHE A 136 1.47 -11.65 14.17
C PHE A 136 2.47 -10.89 13.28
N PHE A 137 2.08 -10.53 12.05
CA PHE A 137 2.94 -9.71 11.18
C PHE A 137 3.15 -8.30 11.73
N ALA A 138 2.11 -7.68 12.30
CA ALA A 138 2.19 -6.35 12.90
C ALA A 138 3.16 -6.31 14.10
N GLU A 139 3.20 -7.35 14.93
CA GLU A 139 4.13 -7.45 16.06
C GLU A 139 5.55 -7.86 15.65
N THR A 140 5.70 -8.53 14.51
CA THR A 140 7.01 -9.01 14.03
C THR A 140 7.81 -7.91 13.33
N ILE A 141 7.15 -6.92 12.71
CA ILE A 141 7.80 -5.81 12.02
C ILE A 141 7.57 -4.50 12.81
N PRO A 142 8.47 -4.14 13.74
CA PRO A 142 8.28 -3.00 14.65
C PRO A 142 8.56 -1.64 14.02
N THR A 143 9.09 -1.58 12.80
CA THR A 143 9.47 -0.34 12.11
C THR A 143 8.46 0.03 11.03
N PHE A 144 7.88 1.22 11.16
CA PHE A 144 6.77 1.67 10.32
C PHE A 144 7.26 2.16 8.96
N GLY A 145 8.34 2.95 8.93
CA GLY A 145 8.89 3.55 7.71
C GLY A 145 9.33 2.53 6.66
N PRO A 146 10.25 1.60 6.98
CA PRO A 146 10.70 0.56 6.05
C PRO A 146 9.54 -0.30 5.52
N LEU A 147 8.55 -0.64 6.36
CA LEU A 147 7.37 -1.41 5.97
C LEU A 147 6.52 -0.66 4.94
N LEU A 148 6.23 0.64 5.17
CA LEU A 148 5.52 1.47 4.22
C LEU A 148 6.25 1.58 2.88
N ASN A 149 7.56 1.77 2.94
CA ASN A 149 8.39 1.90 1.75
C ASN A 149 8.40 0.60 0.94
N LEU A 150 8.46 -0.54 1.62
CA LEU A 150 8.41 -1.85 1.00
C LEU A 150 7.08 -2.07 0.28
N ILE A 151 5.95 -1.86 0.96
CA ILE A 151 4.61 -2.06 0.40
C ILE A 151 4.35 -1.06 -0.76
N GLY A 152 4.79 0.18 -0.60
CA GLY A 152 4.67 1.24 -1.60
C GLY A 152 5.47 0.95 -2.86
N ALA A 153 6.76 0.63 -2.72
CA ALA A 153 7.65 0.38 -3.85
C ALA A 153 7.39 -0.96 -4.55
N SER A 154 6.80 -1.94 -3.86
CA SER A 154 6.44 -3.24 -4.46
C SER A 154 5.02 -3.22 -5.01
N THR A 155 4.04 -3.59 -4.18
CA THR A 155 2.65 -3.85 -4.56
C THR A 155 1.99 -2.62 -5.17
N PHE A 156 2.07 -1.45 -4.52
CA PHE A 156 1.37 -0.27 -5.01
C PHE A 156 2.01 0.34 -6.25
N ASN A 157 3.33 0.28 -6.38
CA ASN A 157 4.01 0.64 -7.61
C ASN A 157 3.51 -0.21 -8.79
N LEU A 158 3.37 -1.54 -8.60
CA LEU A 158 2.88 -2.44 -9.64
C LEU A 158 1.43 -2.12 -10.05
N ILE A 159 0.55 -1.89 -9.07
CA ILE A 159 -0.86 -1.58 -9.28
C ILE A 159 -1.06 -0.20 -9.94
N THR A 160 -0.17 0.75 -9.68
CA THR A 160 -0.33 2.14 -10.13
C THR A 160 0.29 2.41 -11.49
N LEU A 161 1.42 1.77 -11.80
CA LEU A 161 2.22 2.10 -13.00
C LEU A 161 2.13 1.01 -14.08
N PRO A 162 2.74 -0.20 -13.95
CA PRO A 162 2.66 -1.21 -15.01
C PRO A 162 1.26 -1.71 -15.31
N LEU A 163 0.48 -2.06 -14.29
CA LEU A 163 -0.77 -2.81 -14.47
C LEU A 163 -1.85 -2.00 -15.21
N PRO A 164 -2.11 -0.71 -14.91
CA PRO A 164 -3.05 0.10 -15.67
C PRO A 164 -2.58 0.35 -17.10
N ALA A 165 -1.28 0.51 -17.33
CA ALA A 165 -0.72 0.68 -18.68
C ALA A 165 -0.92 -0.57 -19.54
N ILE A 166 -0.71 -1.76 -18.95
CA ILE A 166 -0.97 -3.04 -19.61
C ILE A 166 -2.46 -3.17 -19.92
N PHE A 167 -3.33 -2.98 -18.93
CA PHE A 167 -4.78 -3.07 -19.12
C PHE A 167 -5.31 -2.10 -20.17
N TYR A 168 -4.79 -0.87 -20.21
CA TYR A 168 -5.14 0.10 -21.22
C TYR A 168 -4.77 -0.37 -22.64
N LEU A 169 -3.54 -0.88 -22.83
CA LEU A 169 -3.10 -1.39 -24.13
C LEU A 169 -3.92 -2.59 -24.62
N TYR A 170 -4.27 -3.50 -23.72
CA TYR A 170 -5.12 -4.66 -24.04
C TYR A 170 -6.56 -4.24 -24.34
N LEU A 171 -7.14 -3.37 -23.53
CA LEU A 171 -8.53 -2.93 -23.68
C LEU A 171 -8.71 -2.10 -24.96
N HIS A 172 -7.79 -1.19 -25.26
CA HIS A 172 -7.83 -0.37 -26.47
C HIS A 172 -7.62 -1.21 -27.74
N ALA A 173 -6.72 -2.20 -27.70
CA ALA A 173 -6.57 -3.15 -28.82
C ALA A 173 -7.84 -3.98 -29.04
N ARG A 174 -8.51 -4.39 -27.95
CA ARG A 174 -9.78 -5.13 -28.01
C ARG A 174 -10.89 -4.27 -28.61
N GLU A 175 -11.05 -3.03 -28.15
CA GLU A 175 -12.08 -2.09 -28.64
C GLU A 175 -12.00 -1.91 -30.17
N ILE A 176 -10.80 -1.66 -30.71
CA ILE A 176 -10.60 -1.50 -32.16
C ILE A 176 -10.89 -2.80 -32.93
N LYS A 177 -10.58 -3.97 -32.34
CA LYS A 177 -10.83 -5.27 -32.99
C LYS A 177 -12.32 -5.58 -33.04
N THR A 178 -13.05 -5.24 -31.97
CA THR A 178 -14.51 -5.34 -31.89
C THR A 178 -15.19 -4.38 -32.86
N GLU A 179 -14.76 -3.11 -32.95
CA GLU A 179 -15.30 -2.14 -33.91
C GLU A 179 -15.18 -2.60 -35.37
N LYS A 180 -14.13 -3.35 -35.69
CA LYS A 180 -13.91 -3.89 -37.02
C LYS A 180 -14.54 -5.27 -37.25
N ASN A 181 -15.34 -5.78 -36.30
CA ASN A 181 -15.96 -7.11 -36.33
C ASN A 181 -14.97 -8.26 -36.60
N LEU A 182 -13.72 -8.16 -36.13
CA LEU A 182 -12.70 -9.20 -36.34
C LEU A 182 -12.66 -10.25 -35.24
N CYS A 183 -13.25 -10.00 -34.06
CA CYS A 183 -13.36 -10.94 -32.94
C CYS A 183 -14.63 -10.66 -32.12
N ASP A 184 -15.15 -11.73 -31.50
CA ASP A 184 -16.18 -11.63 -30.45
C ASP A 184 -15.58 -11.03 -29.16
N MET A 185 -16.46 -10.47 -28.32
CA MET A 185 -16.10 -9.75 -27.08
C MET A 185 -15.29 -10.59 -26.07
N ASP A 186 -15.33 -11.92 -26.18
CA ASP A 186 -14.70 -12.86 -25.26
C ASP A 186 -13.27 -13.26 -25.66
N GLU A 187 -12.80 -12.88 -26.86
CA GLU A 187 -11.48 -13.27 -27.33
C GLU A 187 -10.41 -12.24 -26.93
N MET A 188 -9.39 -12.69 -26.18
CA MET A 188 -8.31 -11.82 -25.69
C MET A 188 -7.32 -11.51 -26.83
N PRO A 189 -6.99 -10.24 -27.09
CA PRO A 189 -6.09 -9.87 -28.19
C PRO A 189 -4.67 -10.39 -27.93
N SER A 190 -4.01 -10.86 -28.99
CA SER A 190 -2.62 -11.31 -28.93
C SER A 190 -1.64 -10.14 -28.75
N LEU A 191 -0.42 -10.40 -28.28
CA LEU A 191 0.62 -9.36 -28.16
C LEU A 191 0.92 -8.66 -29.49
N SER A 192 0.83 -9.37 -30.61
CA SER A 192 0.97 -8.79 -31.95
C SER A 192 -0.17 -7.85 -32.32
N ASP A 193 -1.40 -8.16 -31.88
CA ASP A 193 -2.56 -7.30 -32.11
C ASP A 193 -2.39 -5.98 -31.35
N ILE A 194 -1.85 -6.02 -30.12
CA ILE A 194 -1.58 -4.82 -29.33
C ILE A 194 -0.64 -3.87 -30.07
N ILE A 195 0.45 -4.40 -30.65
CA ILE A 195 1.42 -3.57 -31.39
C ILE A 195 0.80 -3.00 -32.68
N LYS A 196 -0.10 -3.76 -33.32
CA LYS A 196 -0.71 -3.40 -34.60
C LYS A 196 -1.82 -2.34 -34.47
N TYR A 197 -2.66 -2.45 -33.45
CA TYR A 197 -3.85 -1.60 -33.30
C TYR A 197 -3.62 -0.34 -32.45
N ASN A 198 -2.53 -0.27 -31.68
CA ASN A 198 -2.20 0.91 -30.89
C ASN A 198 -1.34 1.92 -31.67
N SER A 199 -1.55 3.21 -31.43
CA SER A 199 -0.71 4.27 -32.01
C SER A 199 0.73 4.18 -31.47
N ARG A 200 1.72 4.53 -32.30
CA ARG A 200 3.14 4.47 -31.88
C ARG A 200 3.42 5.34 -30.65
N HIS A 201 2.78 6.51 -30.52
CA HIS A 201 2.96 7.39 -29.37
C HIS A 201 2.41 6.78 -28.08
N THR A 202 1.18 6.27 -28.13
CA THR A 202 0.55 5.59 -26.98
C THR A 202 1.38 4.40 -26.53
N LEU A 203 1.84 3.58 -27.48
CA LEU A 203 2.64 2.40 -27.20
C LEU A 203 3.98 2.78 -26.54
N ILE A 204 4.70 3.77 -27.09
CA ILE A 204 5.95 4.26 -26.51
C ILE A 204 5.74 4.77 -25.09
N LEU A 205 4.71 5.60 -24.85
CA LEU A 205 4.41 6.13 -23.52
C LEU A 205 4.10 5.02 -22.51
N CYS A 206 3.24 4.06 -22.86
CA CYS A 206 2.93 2.93 -21.98
C CYS A 206 4.17 2.05 -21.71
N PHE A 207 5.01 1.79 -22.72
CA PHE A 207 6.26 1.05 -22.52
C PHE A 207 7.22 1.79 -21.58
N ILE A 208 7.36 3.11 -21.74
CA ILE A 208 8.19 3.93 -20.83
C ILE A 208 7.65 3.83 -19.40
N VAL A 209 6.33 3.97 -19.19
CA VAL A 209 5.71 3.85 -17.86
C VAL A 209 5.93 2.47 -17.26
N ILE A 210 5.78 1.40 -18.05
CA ILE A 210 6.00 0.03 -17.60
C ILE A 210 7.46 -0.18 -17.21
N ILE A 211 8.42 0.23 -18.05
CA ILE A 211 9.85 0.08 -17.77
C ILE A 211 10.25 0.88 -16.53
N LEU A 212 9.84 2.15 -16.45
CA LEU A 212 10.12 3.00 -15.29
C LEU A 212 9.49 2.44 -14.01
N GLY A 213 8.25 1.95 -14.10
CA GLY A 213 7.56 1.31 -12.99
C GLY A 213 8.28 0.04 -12.53
N ILE A 214 8.69 -0.85 -13.44
CA ILE A 214 9.40 -2.09 -13.08
C ILE A 214 10.77 -1.77 -12.47
N ILE A 215 11.57 -0.92 -13.10
CA ILE A 215 12.90 -0.56 -12.61
C ILE A 215 12.78 0.15 -11.25
N GLY A 216 11.92 1.16 -11.15
CA GLY A 216 11.69 1.92 -9.92
C GLY A 216 11.17 1.02 -8.79
N GLY A 217 10.28 0.09 -9.10
CA GLY A 217 9.76 -0.87 -8.14
C GLY A 217 10.80 -1.85 -7.63
N ILE A 218 11.64 -2.40 -8.52
CA ILE A 218 12.74 -3.31 -8.14
C ILE A 218 13.77 -2.57 -7.28
N CYS A 219 14.22 -1.39 -7.72
CA CYS A 219 15.19 -0.59 -6.96
C CYS A 219 14.63 -0.15 -5.60
N GLY A 220 13.38 0.30 -5.55
CA GLY A 220 12.71 0.71 -4.31
C GLY A 220 12.49 -0.45 -3.35
N THR A 221 12.06 -1.61 -3.86
CA THR A 221 11.87 -2.83 -3.06
C THR A 221 13.21 -3.30 -2.49
N PHE A 222 14.26 -3.34 -3.31
CA PHE A 222 15.60 -3.72 -2.85
C PHE A 222 16.13 -2.76 -1.76
N SER A 223 15.96 -1.45 -1.95
CA SER A 223 16.33 -0.45 -0.95
C SER A 223 15.55 -0.64 0.36
N ALA A 224 14.23 -0.87 0.27
CA ALA A 224 13.39 -1.09 1.44
C ALA A 224 13.75 -2.38 2.20
N ILE A 225 14.06 -3.47 1.49
CA ILE A 225 14.54 -4.72 2.09
C ILE A 225 15.87 -4.49 2.81
N LEU A 226 16.81 -3.78 2.18
CA LEU A 226 18.10 -3.47 2.79
C LEU A 226 17.92 -2.62 4.07
N SER A 227 17.03 -1.62 4.03
CA SER A 227 16.65 -0.84 5.22
C SER A 227 16.04 -1.74 6.30
N LEU A 228 15.18 -2.69 5.94
CA LEU A 228 14.52 -3.59 6.89
C LEU A 228 15.49 -4.61 7.53
N ILE A 229 16.47 -5.12 6.79
CA ILE A 229 17.50 -6.05 7.32
C ILE A 229 18.49 -5.31 8.22
N SER A 230 18.82 -4.06 7.88
CA SER A 230 19.76 -3.24 8.66
C SER A 230 19.14 -2.61 9.90
N THR A 231 17.81 -2.55 10.01
CA THR A 231 17.15 -2.07 11.23
C THR A 231 17.30 -3.08 12.37
N GLN A 232 17.74 -2.59 13.53
CA GLN A 232 17.75 -3.38 14.75
C GLN A 232 16.31 -3.62 15.21
N PHE A 233 15.84 -4.85 15.06
CA PHE A 233 14.51 -5.26 15.52
C PHE A 233 14.42 -5.16 17.04
N SER A 234 13.41 -4.46 17.54
CA SER A 234 13.03 -4.56 18.95
C SER A 234 12.40 -5.94 19.17
N VAL A 235 12.68 -6.56 20.33
CA VAL A 235 12.18 -7.91 20.64
C VAL A 235 10.65 -7.90 20.59
N PRO A 236 10.02 -8.79 19.79
CA PRO A 236 8.57 -8.89 19.67
C PRO A 236 7.91 -9.11 21.03
N CYS A 237 6.74 -8.52 21.26
CA CYS A 237 6.09 -8.53 22.56
C CYS A 237 5.77 -9.95 23.07
N TYR A 238 5.54 -10.90 22.16
CA TYR A 238 5.25 -12.30 22.49
C TYR A 238 6.49 -13.11 22.90
N ILE A 239 7.70 -12.63 22.60
CA ILE A 239 8.97 -13.25 23.01
C ILE A 239 9.48 -12.66 24.34
N ARG A 240 9.08 -11.43 24.67
CA ARG A 240 9.51 -10.74 25.90
C ARG A 240 9.29 -11.55 27.19
N PRO A 241 8.16 -12.25 27.41
CA PRO A 241 7.98 -13.07 28.61
C PRO A 241 9.01 -14.20 28.71
N PHE A 242 9.35 -14.83 27.59
CA PHE A 242 10.32 -15.93 27.55
C PHE A 242 11.75 -15.43 27.81
N MET A 243 12.14 -14.27 27.26
CA MET A 243 13.44 -13.65 27.57
C MET A 243 13.54 -13.12 29.00
N GLN A 244 12.46 -12.60 29.58
CA GLN A 244 12.45 -12.19 30.99
C GLN A 244 12.60 -13.39 31.93
N THR A 245 12.10 -14.55 31.53
CA THR A 245 12.25 -15.80 32.30
C THR A 245 13.71 -16.23 32.35
N ASP A 246 14.46 -16.12 31.24
CA ASP A 246 15.90 -16.42 31.18
C ASP A 246 16.76 -15.45 32.01
N VAL A 247 16.41 -14.16 32.05
CA VAL A 247 17.11 -13.17 32.90
C VAL A 247 16.79 -13.41 34.39
N ALA A 248 15.56 -13.78 34.72
CA ALA A 248 15.16 -14.11 36.09
C ALA A 248 15.79 -15.42 36.60
N THR A 249 15.96 -16.44 35.75
CA THR A 249 16.69 -17.67 36.12
C THR A 249 18.20 -17.48 36.21
N LEU A 250 18.78 -16.58 35.41
CA LEU A 250 20.20 -16.21 35.55
C LEU A 250 20.49 -15.44 36.85
N LEU A 251 19.56 -14.60 37.32
CA LEU A 251 19.71 -13.85 38.58
C LEU A 251 19.45 -14.69 39.84
N ASN A 252 18.79 -15.84 39.74
CA ASN A 252 18.55 -16.76 40.86
C ASN A 252 19.64 -17.84 41.03
N ASN A 253 20.63 -17.87 40.14
CA ASN A 253 21.78 -18.79 40.18
C ASN A 253 23.08 -18.08 40.61
N TRP A 254 22.99 -16.86 41.12
CA TRP A 254 24.02 -16.09 41.84
C TRP A 254 23.44 -15.57 43.14
#